data_AF-A0A9D8WP67-F1
#
_entry.id   AF-A0A9D8WP67-F1
#
_cell.length_a   1.000
_cell.length_b   1.000
_cell.length_c   1.000
_cell.angle_alpha   90.00
_cell.angle_beta   90.00
_cell.angle_gamma   90.00
#
_symmetry.space_group_name_H-M   'P 1'
#
loop_
_entity.id
_entity.type
_entity.pdbx_description
1 polymer ?
#
loop_
_entity_poly.entity_id
_entity_poly.type
_entity_poly.pdbx_seq_one_letter_code
_entity_poly.pdbx_strand_id
1 'polypeptide(L)'
;YKEGIYVGYRWTDKQKLKPAFAFGHGLSYTTFKVSNLKALSPVTTDGNMTFTVDVTNTGSLEGSDVVQLYITDPKCSVDRPVKELKAFQKVSLKPGETKTVTLKTDKRALSYWDETIDDWKAEAGDFVAQAGDSSDRLTCKVRFTLK
;
A
#
# COMPACT_ATOMS: atom_id res chain seq x y z
N TYR A 1 -13.02 -4.62 -22.75
CA TYR A 1 -12.40 -3.71 -21.79
C TYR A 1 -11.21 -3.05 -22.45
N LYS A 2 -11.37 -1.80 -22.92
CA LYS A 2 -10.29 -1.03 -23.62
C LYS A 2 -9.28 -0.44 -22.62
N GLU A 3 -9.67 -0.33 -21.36
CA GLU A 3 -8.92 0.23 -20.25
C GLU A 3 -7.95 -0.76 -19.58
N GLY A 4 -8.05 -2.06 -19.91
CA GLY A 4 -7.19 -3.11 -19.37
C GLY A 4 -7.18 -3.14 -17.84
N ILE A 5 -5.98 -3.13 -17.24
CA ILE A 5 -5.78 -3.13 -15.77
C ILE A 5 -6.00 -1.76 -15.12
N TYR A 6 -6.18 -0.70 -15.91
CA TYR A 6 -6.35 0.67 -15.44
C TYR A 6 -7.83 0.97 -15.21
N VAL A 7 -8.35 0.46 -14.10
CA VAL A 7 -9.71 0.72 -13.62
C VAL A 7 -9.66 1.49 -12.30
N GLY A 8 -10.52 2.49 -12.14
CA GLY A 8 -10.64 3.28 -10.91
C GLY A 8 -9.37 4.09 -10.61
N TYR A 9 -8.86 3.98 -9.38
CA TYR A 9 -7.72 4.78 -8.93
C TYR A 9 -6.44 4.53 -9.74
N ARG A 10 -6.28 3.33 -10.29
CA ARG A 10 -5.16 2.98 -11.17
C ARG A 10 -5.16 3.84 -12.44
N TRP A 11 -6.34 4.13 -12.98
CA TRP A 11 -6.50 5.01 -14.13
C TRP A 11 -6.27 6.47 -13.77
N THR A 12 -6.86 6.94 -12.67
CA THR A 12 -6.68 8.34 -12.25
C THR A 12 -5.22 8.65 -11.95
N ASP A 13 -4.51 7.71 -11.32
CA ASP A 13 -3.08 7.82 -11.07
C ASP A 13 -2.27 7.86 -12.37
N LYS A 14 -2.57 6.96 -13.34
CA LYS A 14 -1.88 6.94 -14.65
C LYS A 14 -2.10 8.23 -15.44
N GLN A 15 -3.33 8.76 -15.41
CA GLN A 15 -3.69 10.01 -16.10
C GLN A 15 -3.34 11.27 -15.31
N LYS A 16 -2.79 11.14 -14.09
CA LYS A 16 -2.49 12.25 -13.16
C LYS A 16 -3.70 13.16 -12.91
N LEU A 17 -4.89 12.57 -12.85
CA LEU A 17 -6.13 13.28 -12.59
C LEU A 17 -6.35 13.38 -11.08
N LYS A 18 -6.87 14.52 -10.64
CA LYS A 18 -7.25 14.75 -9.24
C LYS A 18 -8.74 14.43 -9.07
N PRO A 19 -9.12 13.27 -8.49
CA PRO A 19 -10.52 12.98 -8.22
C PRO A 19 -11.06 13.91 -7.12
N ALA A 20 -12.39 14.07 -7.05
CA ALA A 20 -13.03 14.80 -5.96
C ALA A 20 -12.72 14.16 -4.60
N PHE A 21 -12.74 12.82 -4.55
CA PHE A 21 -12.29 12.00 -3.42
C PHE A 21 -11.49 10.82 -3.97
N ALA A 22 -10.28 10.65 -3.45
CA ALA A 22 -9.41 9.56 -3.86
C ALA A 22 -9.88 8.21 -3.31
N PHE A 23 -9.37 7.12 -3.88
CA PHE A 23 -9.68 5.79 -3.37
C PHE A 23 -9.14 5.61 -1.95
N GLY A 24 -9.95 4.99 -1.09
CA GLY A 24 -9.63 4.83 0.32
C GLY A 24 -9.74 6.13 1.14
N HIS A 25 -10.21 7.24 0.57
CA HIS A 25 -10.42 8.48 1.31
C HIS A 25 -11.56 8.35 2.33
N GLY A 26 -11.32 8.84 3.54
CA GLY A 26 -12.31 8.91 4.60
C GLY A 26 -11.93 9.99 5.61
N LEU A 27 -12.94 10.74 6.08
CA LEU A 27 -12.76 11.71 7.16
C LEU A 27 -13.00 11.03 8.51
N SER A 28 -12.38 11.59 9.55
CA SER A 28 -12.58 11.20 10.93
C SER A 28 -12.80 12.46 11.78
N TYR A 29 -13.50 12.31 12.90
CA TYR A 29 -13.65 13.38 13.90
C TYR A 29 -12.39 13.58 14.76
N THR A 30 -11.37 12.72 14.60
CA THR A 30 -10.03 12.89 15.17
C THR A 30 -8.96 12.83 14.06
N THR A 31 -7.73 13.22 14.38
CA THR A 31 -6.60 13.20 13.45
C THR A 31 -5.66 12.05 13.75
N PHE A 32 -5.09 11.45 12.71
CA PHE A 32 -4.11 10.38 12.84
C PHE A 32 -2.82 10.73 12.11
N LYS A 33 -1.70 10.22 12.64
CA LYS A 33 -0.38 10.30 12.02
C LYS A 33 0.12 8.89 11.75
N VAL A 34 0.40 8.61 10.48
CA VAL A 34 1.07 7.38 10.02
C VAL A 34 2.56 7.65 9.89
N SER A 35 3.40 6.85 10.54
CA SER A 35 4.86 7.04 10.60
C SER A 35 5.62 5.71 10.72
N ASN A 36 6.95 5.74 10.60
CA ASN A 36 7.84 4.60 10.87
C ASN A 36 7.51 3.31 10.09
N LEU A 37 7.18 3.43 8.80
CA LEU A 37 7.02 2.26 7.94
C LEU A 37 8.34 1.48 7.83
N LYS A 38 8.31 0.18 8.14
CA LYS A 38 9.44 -0.76 8.07
C LYS A 38 9.03 -2.02 7.32
N ALA A 39 9.95 -2.57 6.53
CA ALA A 39 9.85 -3.92 5.98
C ALA A 39 10.61 -4.88 6.90
N LEU A 40 9.91 -5.70 7.68
CA LEU A 40 10.54 -6.62 8.66
C LEU A 40 11.17 -7.85 7.99
N SER A 41 10.47 -8.36 6.98
CA SER A 41 10.93 -9.49 6.17
C SER A 41 10.52 -9.16 4.75
N PRO A 42 11.39 -8.49 3.97
CA PRO A 42 11.00 -7.96 2.68
C PRO A 42 10.55 -9.06 1.72
N VAL A 43 11.07 -10.29 1.86
CA VAL A 43 10.55 -11.55 1.29
C VAL A 43 11.10 -12.73 2.11
N THR A 44 10.25 -13.61 2.66
CA THR A 44 10.70 -14.88 3.25
C THR A 44 10.93 -15.95 2.18
N THR A 45 11.56 -17.07 2.53
CA THR A 45 11.72 -18.21 1.62
C THR A 45 10.36 -18.71 1.06
N ASP A 46 9.32 -18.63 1.88
CA ASP A 46 7.94 -19.01 1.51
C ASP A 46 7.19 -17.89 0.75
N GLY A 47 7.86 -16.78 0.45
CA GLY A 47 7.28 -15.64 -0.27
C GLY A 47 6.42 -14.71 0.59
N ASN A 48 6.39 -14.88 1.92
CA ASN A 48 5.65 -13.97 2.81
C ASN A 48 6.41 -12.66 3.00
N MET A 49 5.67 -11.56 3.15
CA MET A 49 6.22 -10.25 3.45
C MET A 49 5.45 -9.61 4.58
N THR A 50 6.17 -8.95 5.49
CA THR A 50 5.57 -8.26 6.63
C THR A 50 6.08 -6.84 6.72
N PHE A 51 5.15 -5.89 6.73
CA PHE A 51 5.40 -4.48 6.96
C PHE A 51 4.81 -4.05 8.29
N THR A 52 5.49 -3.16 8.99
CA THR A 52 4.98 -2.53 10.21
C THR A 52 4.97 -1.04 10.06
N VAL A 53 3.96 -0.38 10.62
CA VAL A 53 3.83 1.07 10.59
C VAL A 53 3.17 1.55 11.87
N ASP A 54 3.64 2.67 12.39
CA ASP A 54 3.09 3.26 13.61
C ASP A 54 1.97 4.22 13.25
N VAL A 55 0.84 4.07 13.95
CA VAL A 55 -0.32 4.96 13.84
C VAL A 55 -0.55 5.60 15.19
N THR A 56 -0.51 6.93 15.22
CA THR A 56 -0.78 7.73 16.41
C THR A 56 -2.07 8.52 16.22
N ASN A 57 -2.99 8.44 17.18
CA ASN A 57 -4.12 9.37 17.24
C ASN A 57 -3.62 10.68 17.85
N THR A 58 -3.56 11.74 17.03
CA THR A 58 -3.06 13.06 17.39
C THR A 58 -4.16 14.05 17.78
N GLY A 59 -5.43 13.65 17.68
CA GLY A 59 -6.56 14.50 18.05
C GLY A 59 -7.05 14.25 19.48
N SER A 60 -8.16 14.90 19.83
CA SER A 60 -8.74 14.90 21.19
C SER A 60 -9.84 13.87 21.41
N LEU A 61 -10.29 13.18 20.36
CA LEU A 61 -11.35 12.18 20.43
C LEU A 61 -10.81 10.78 20.11
N GLU A 62 -11.41 9.76 20.72
CA GLU A 62 -11.19 8.39 20.31
C GLU A 62 -11.73 8.18 18.90
N GLY A 63 -11.05 7.38 18.10
CA GLY A 63 -11.49 7.07 16.74
C GLY A 63 -10.78 5.85 16.16
N SER A 64 -11.20 5.49 14.96
CA SER A 64 -10.53 4.47 14.16
C SER A 64 -10.04 5.04 12.84
N ASP A 65 -8.93 4.51 12.34
CA ASP A 65 -8.42 4.80 11.00
C ASP A 65 -8.09 3.51 10.26
N VAL A 66 -8.00 3.58 8.93
CA VAL A 66 -7.59 2.46 8.07
C VAL A 66 -6.25 2.77 7.43
N VAL A 67 -5.21 2.11 7.92
CA VAL A 67 -3.90 2.14 7.29
C VAL A 67 -3.93 1.30 6.03
N GLN A 68 -3.42 1.85 4.93
CA GLN A 68 -3.35 1.24 3.62
C GLN A 68 -1.90 1.12 3.17
N LEU A 69 -1.52 -0.06 2.66
CA LEU A 69 -0.22 -0.37 2.10
C LEU A 69 -0.34 -0.50 0.57
N TYR A 70 0.40 0.33 -0.14
CA TYR A 70 0.52 0.29 -1.58
C TYR A 70 1.93 -0.15 -1.98
N ILE A 71 2.04 -0.96 -3.03
CA ILE A 71 3.32 -1.34 -3.63
C ILE A 71 3.42 -0.75 -5.03
N THR A 72 4.59 -0.18 -5.32
CA THR A 72 5.02 0.28 -6.65
C THR A 72 6.16 -0.60 -7.12
N ASP A 73 6.08 -1.04 -8.38
CA ASP A 73 7.17 -1.67 -9.11
C ASP A 73 7.74 -0.64 -10.11
N PRO A 74 8.86 0.02 -9.78
CA PRO A 74 9.44 1.08 -10.62
C PRO A 74 10.04 0.58 -11.93
N LYS A 75 10.36 -0.71 -12.04
CA LYS A 75 11.01 -1.29 -13.20
C LYS A 75 10.45 -2.69 -13.46
N CYS A 76 9.41 -2.74 -14.28
CA CYS A 76 8.79 -3.98 -14.71
C CYS A 76 8.94 -4.18 -16.22
N SER A 77 8.97 -5.43 -16.66
CA SER A 77 8.92 -5.78 -18.09
C SER A 77 7.54 -5.57 -18.72
N VAL A 78 6.48 -5.47 -17.91
CA VAL A 78 5.09 -5.27 -18.35
C VAL A 78 4.53 -3.93 -17.89
N ASP A 79 3.48 -3.44 -18.58
CA ASP A 79 2.75 -2.23 -18.19
C ASP A 79 2.00 -2.50 -16.87
N ARG A 80 2.29 -1.72 -15.82
CA ARG A 80 1.72 -1.89 -14.48
C ARG A 80 1.06 -0.60 -13.97
N PRO A 81 0.11 -0.70 -13.03
CA PRO A 81 -0.39 0.47 -12.33
C PRO A 81 0.74 1.18 -11.57
N VAL A 82 0.65 2.51 -11.48
CA VAL A 82 1.64 3.34 -10.77
C VAL A 82 1.86 2.83 -9.34
N LYS A 83 0.78 2.39 -8.69
CA LYS A 83 0.80 1.74 -7.39
C LYS A 83 -0.43 0.85 -7.23
N GLU A 84 -0.33 -0.13 -6.36
CA GLU A 84 -1.39 -1.10 -6.11
C GLU A 84 -1.61 -1.33 -4.62
N LEU A 85 -2.86 -1.31 -4.14
CA LEU A 85 -3.18 -1.65 -2.76
C LEU A 85 -2.90 -3.15 -2.54
N LYS A 86 -2.11 -3.50 -1.52
CA LYS A 86 -1.74 -4.90 -1.21
C LYS A 86 -2.12 -5.36 0.18
N ALA A 87 -2.24 -4.44 1.14
CA ALA A 87 -2.75 -4.75 2.46
C ALA A 87 -3.40 -3.51 3.07
N PHE A 88 -4.31 -3.71 4.01
CA PHE A 88 -4.85 -2.65 4.85
C PHE A 88 -5.24 -3.22 6.21
N GLN A 89 -5.27 -2.36 7.23
CA GLN A 89 -5.74 -2.74 8.55
C GLN A 89 -6.40 -1.56 9.24
N LYS A 90 -7.59 -1.80 9.79
CA LYS A 90 -8.30 -0.84 10.64
C LYS A 90 -7.74 -0.91 12.07
N VAL A 91 -7.50 0.25 12.67
CA VAL A 91 -6.99 0.37 14.04
C VAL A 91 -7.82 1.39 14.80
N SER A 92 -8.21 1.06 16.04
CA SER A 92 -8.87 1.99 16.97
C SER A 92 -7.87 2.49 18.00
N LEU A 93 -7.88 3.80 18.25
CA LEU A 93 -6.92 4.48 19.10
C LEU A 93 -7.60 5.55 19.96
N LYS A 94 -7.26 5.56 21.25
CA LYS A 94 -7.58 6.67 22.16
C LYS A 94 -6.73 7.91 21.83
N PRO A 95 -7.13 9.12 22.28
CA PRO A 95 -6.31 10.32 22.13
C PRO A 95 -4.87 10.11 22.63
N GLY A 96 -3.88 10.44 21.80
CA GLY A 96 -2.45 10.28 22.11
C GLY A 96 -1.90 8.85 22.01
N GLU A 97 -2.76 7.84 21.83
CA GLU A 97 -2.34 6.44 21.72
C GLU A 97 -1.60 6.20 20.40
N THR A 98 -0.52 5.42 20.47
CA THR A 98 0.20 4.90 19.30
C THR A 98 0.13 3.38 19.27
N LYS A 99 -0.25 2.81 18.12
CA LYS A 99 -0.15 1.36 17.87
C LYS A 99 0.69 1.09 16.64
N THR A 100 1.55 0.08 16.72
CA THR A 100 2.20 -0.50 15.57
C THR A 100 1.25 -1.48 14.89
N VAL A 101 0.92 -1.20 13.64
CA VAL A 101 0.05 -2.00 12.77
C VAL A 101 0.91 -2.94 11.94
N THR A 102 0.49 -4.20 11.78
CA THR A 102 1.23 -5.22 11.02
C THR A 102 0.48 -5.60 9.76
N LEU A 103 1.03 -5.22 8.62
CA LEU A 103 0.47 -5.47 7.30
C LEU A 103 1.19 -6.65 6.66
N LYS A 104 0.47 -7.78 6.54
CA LYS A 104 0.97 -9.01 5.93
C LYS A 104 0.55 -9.08 4.47
N THR A 105 1.46 -9.51 3.62
CA THR A 105 1.23 -9.75 2.19
C THR A 105 2.14 -10.88 1.72
N ASP A 106 1.98 -11.35 0.49
CA ASP A 106 2.74 -12.47 -0.07
C ASP A 106 3.39 -12.10 -1.42
N LYS A 107 4.15 -13.03 -2.00
CA LYS A 107 4.82 -12.86 -3.30
C LYS A 107 3.84 -12.50 -4.42
N ARG A 108 2.57 -12.90 -4.31
CA ARG A 108 1.53 -12.54 -5.28
C ARG A 108 1.28 -11.04 -5.32
N ALA A 109 1.53 -10.32 -4.23
CA ALA A 109 1.48 -8.87 -4.22
C ALA A 109 2.52 -8.20 -5.12
N LEU A 110 3.67 -8.84 -5.35
CA LEU A 110 4.69 -8.35 -6.28
C LEU A 110 4.45 -8.86 -7.71
N SER A 111 3.65 -9.92 -7.84
CA SER A 111 3.48 -10.64 -9.09
C SER A 111 2.54 -9.93 -10.07
N TYR A 112 2.73 -10.20 -11.35
CA TYR A 112 1.78 -9.94 -12.43
C TYR A 112 1.41 -11.28 -13.10
N TRP A 113 0.33 -11.30 -13.87
CA TRP A 113 -0.04 -12.46 -14.67
C TRP A 113 0.76 -12.48 -15.98
N ASP A 114 1.55 -13.53 -16.22
CA ASP A 114 2.35 -13.70 -17.43
C ASP A 114 1.63 -14.69 -18.36
N GLU A 115 1.05 -14.17 -19.44
CA GLU A 115 0.28 -14.96 -20.43
C GLU A 115 1.16 -15.99 -21.18
N THR A 116 2.49 -15.83 -21.17
CA THR A 116 3.38 -16.77 -21.88
C THR A 116 3.57 -18.08 -21.12
N ILE A 117 3.39 -18.05 -19.80
CA ILE A 117 3.54 -19.22 -18.91
C ILE A 117 2.22 -19.60 -18.22
N ASP A 118 1.15 -18.84 -18.44
CA ASP A 118 -0.18 -19.02 -17.82
C ASP A 118 -0.13 -19.05 -16.28
N ASP A 119 0.74 -18.22 -15.68
CA ASP A 119 0.98 -18.20 -14.24
C ASP A 119 1.40 -16.81 -13.71
N TRP A 120 1.38 -16.66 -12.38
CA TRP A 120 1.86 -15.49 -11.67
C TRP A 120 3.39 -15.44 -11.62
N LYS A 121 3.94 -14.32 -12.06
CA LYS A 121 5.37 -14.07 -12.07
C LYS A 121 5.71 -12.80 -11.30
N ALA A 122 6.68 -12.91 -10.40
CA ALA A 122 7.32 -11.76 -9.78
C ALA A 122 8.76 -11.67 -10.28
N GLU A 123 9.15 -10.50 -10.76
CA GLU A 123 10.52 -10.25 -11.24
C GLU A 123 11.40 -9.79 -10.09
N ALA A 124 12.63 -10.32 -10.04
CA ALA A 124 13.63 -9.80 -9.12
C ALA A 124 13.91 -8.33 -9.43
N GLY A 125 13.99 -7.50 -8.40
CA GLY A 125 14.07 -6.06 -8.55
C GLY A 125 13.74 -5.28 -7.29
N ASP A 126 13.89 -3.96 -7.39
CA ASP A 126 13.55 -3.04 -6.32
C ASP A 126 12.07 -2.67 -6.36
N PHE A 127 11.41 -2.74 -5.22
CA PHE A 127 10.03 -2.33 -5.02
C PHE A 127 9.96 -1.19 -4.01
N VAL A 128 8.89 -0.40 -4.09
CA VAL A 128 8.60 0.66 -3.13
C VAL A 128 7.28 0.35 -2.43
N ALA A 129 7.34 0.10 -1.13
CA ALA A 129 6.16 0.06 -0.27
C ALA A 129 5.86 1.46 0.25
N GLN A 130 4.60 1.88 0.16
CA GLN A 130 4.11 3.16 0.64
C GLN A 130 2.93 2.93 1.57
N ALA A 131 2.87 3.68 2.67
CA ALA A 131 1.78 3.59 3.63
C ALA A 131 1.17 4.95 3.91
N GLY A 132 -0.13 4.95 4.14
CA GLY A 132 -0.95 6.11 4.44
C GLY A 132 -2.38 5.69 4.74
N ASP A 133 -3.31 6.62 4.65
CA ASP A 133 -4.73 6.40 4.97
C ASP A 133 -5.65 6.56 3.75
N SER A 134 -5.09 6.90 2.59
CA SER A 134 -5.80 7.00 1.30
C SER A 134 -4.80 6.96 0.14
N SER A 135 -5.28 6.69 -1.07
CA SER A 135 -4.41 6.52 -2.25
C SER A 135 -3.64 7.80 -2.64
N ASP A 136 -4.08 8.98 -2.21
CA ASP A 136 -3.41 10.27 -2.46
C ASP A 136 -2.69 10.84 -1.23
N ARG A 137 -2.87 10.25 -0.03
CA ARG A 137 -2.21 10.64 1.22
C ARG A 137 -1.30 9.53 1.76
N LEU A 138 -0.23 9.25 1.04
CA LEU A 138 0.81 8.28 1.42
C LEU A 138 2.00 9.00 2.07
N THR A 139 2.06 8.99 3.41
CA THR A 139 3.05 9.76 4.18
C THR A 139 4.36 9.02 4.39
N CYS A 140 4.36 7.70 4.27
CA CYS A 140 5.53 6.85 4.52
C CYS A 140 5.92 6.06 3.28
N LYS A 141 7.22 5.82 3.11
CA LYS A 141 7.75 4.94 2.06
C LYS A 141 8.99 4.19 2.52
N VAL A 142 9.15 2.96 2.05
CA VAL A 142 10.35 2.15 2.24
C VAL A 142 10.66 1.39 0.94
N ARG A 143 11.95 1.29 0.61
CA ARG A 143 12.41 0.49 -0.52
C ARG A 143 12.81 -0.90 -0.02
N PHE A 144 12.54 -1.92 -0.83
CA PHE A 144 12.98 -3.29 -0.56
C PHE A 144 13.22 -4.02 -1.89
N THR A 145 14.02 -5.09 -1.85
CA THR A 145 14.44 -5.81 -3.05
C THR A 145 13.94 -7.25 -2.97
N LEU A 146 13.27 -7.71 -4.03
CA LEU A 146 13.05 -9.13 -4.29
C LEU A 146 14.28 -9.66 -5.02
N LYS A 147 14.94 -10.65 -4.43
CA LYS A 147 16.10 -11.33 -5.03
C LYS A 147 15.67 -12.48 -5.92
#